data_AF-A0A1M5KVP7-F1
#
_entry.id   AF-A0A1M5KVP7-F1
#
_cell.length_a   1.000
_cell.length_b   1.000
_cell.length_c   1.000
_cell.angle_alpha   90.00
_cell.angle_beta   90.00
_cell.angle_gamma   90.00
#
_symmetry.space_group_name_H-M   'P 1'
#
loop_
_entity.id
_entity.type
_entity.pdbx_description
1 polymer ?
#
loop_
_entity_poly.entity_id
_entity_poly.type
_entity_poly.pdbx_seq_one_letter_code
_entity_poly.pdbx_strand_id
1 'polypeptide(L)'
;MKRWFFNLIAKSNGRQLIVLLAASTIAFILGLTICKDDNFTWIEMTNLFLDPSSFAESKTNAGIRLVFAIFGFFVFSSLLVSVFTNIFDNITDAARSGKTRYRVKNHILILGAGHQLSGILSAVKEDGKKRIVVVSSQDLDLCDDFIYYKGDFDDKDVLRSVRADQCKAIYIIGEDGPNHDPRNLHCLESLNDILKNSSRKIHCYLTLSDLVTSEIFYSLKTKPNYNHLLVDIFNEQEFMVEQLLVEKDFLPLIKINDDYRSHVVIFGSGNAAKAVAYTVAQVSHYANFKRTGLKTCITFINENCKKWMDSLKAARPGLFDLSRYTYIDSQGTKNIHQPNASKGDFLDIEWQFVDTYDDSELAKQLLTNIIENKNEKLSICVCHENTSEAIATTMHLPQIVYGKANIALYWNESSDEIIRQLNQSNKCGKIYLLGKCGNIKYVDTERVKRGQRANYIYESHLDPKIQQADAESEWYKLSEAHKNSSMYCANAMILRRKSFESASLEDHCDAEHRRWMISILLMGINEHKDIMPYDDLPQDEKNKDVIFINNTDYIVDGEKEG
;
A
#
# COMPACT_ATOMS: atom_id res chain seq x y z
N MET A 1 50.02 20.17 24.47
CA MET A 1 49.61 18.90 25.08
C MET A 1 48.15 18.85 25.58
N LYS A 2 47.61 19.91 26.20
CA LYS A 2 46.23 19.91 26.75
C LYS A 2 45.10 19.70 25.71
N ARG A 3 45.18 20.31 24.51
CA ARG A 3 44.08 20.30 23.53
C ARG A 3 43.86 18.95 22.82
N TRP A 4 44.91 18.13 22.70
CA TRP A 4 44.83 16.79 22.10
C TRP A 4 44.21 15.76 23.06
N PHE A 5 44.57 15.84 24.35
CA PHE A 5 44.01 14.97 25.39
C PHE A 5 42.50 15.22 25.59
N PHE A 6 42.08 16.49 25.63
CA PHE A 6 40.65 16.84 25.68
C PHE A 6 39.89 16.43 24.40
N ASN A 7 40.50 16.53 23.22
CA ASN A 7 39.88 16.06 21.97
C ASN A 7 39.78 14.53 21.86
N LEU A 8 40.65 13.78 22.54
CA LEU A 8 40.59 12.31 22.62
C LEU A 8 39.53 11.85 23.61
N ILE A 9 39.31 12.60 24.69
CA ILE A 9 38.20 12.41 25.62
C ILE A 9 36.86 12.77 24.94
N ALA A 10 36.84 13.58 23.89
CA ALA A 10 35.59 14.01 23.22
C ALA A 10 35.07 13.08 22.10
N LYS A 11 35.82 12.07 21.63
CA LYS A 11 35.38 11.19 20.51
C LYS A 11 34.84 9.83 20.99
N SER A 12 33.57 9.56 20.69
CA SER A 12 32.70 8.55 21.33
C SER A 12 32.71 7.12 20.76
N ASN A 13 33.86 6.57 20.35
CA ASN A 13 33.92 5.21 19.79
C ASN A 13 34.62 4.21 20.73
N GLY A 14 34.32 4.22 22.04
CA GLY A 14 34.96 3.34 23.03
C GLY A 14 36.44 3.65 23.32
N ARG A 15 37.06 4.59 22.59
CA ARG A 15 38.42 5.07 22.83
C ARG A 15 38.58 5.76 24.18
N GLN A 16 37.52 6.40 24.69
CA GLN A 16 37.49 6.97 26.04
C GLN A 16 37.74 5.90 27.12
N LEU A 17 37.10 4.73 26.99
CA LEU A 17 37.28 3.61 27.91
C LEU A 17 38.72 3.07 27.84
N ILE A 18 39.29 2.95 26.63
CA ILE A 18 40.67 2.49 26.45
C ILE A 18 41.67 3.48 27.07
N VAL A 19 41.46 4.80 26.87
CA VAL A 19 42.32 5.84 27.46
C VAL A 19 42.17 5.87 28.98
N LEU A 20 40.96 5.73 29.51
CA LEU A 20 40.70 5.63 30.95
C LEU A 20 41.39 4.40 31.55
N LEU A 21 41.23 3.23 30.92
CA LEU A 21 41.87 1.99 31.34
C LEU A 21 43.39 2.11 31.29
N ALA A 22 43.94 2.69 30.22
CA ALA A 22 45.38 2.92 30.10
C ALA A 22 45.89 3.90 31.17
N ALA A 23 45.21 5.02 31.40
CA ALA A 23 45.59 5.99 32.44
C ALA A 23 45.48 5.39 33.85
N SER A 24 44.44 4.60 34.12
CA SER A 24 44.26 3.90 35.39
C SER A 24 45.32 2.83 35.60
N THR A 25 45.67 2.09 34.54
CA THR A 25 46.74 1.08 34.56
C THR A 25 48.11 1.74 34.79
N ILE A 26 48.39 2.86 34.12
CA ILE A 26 49.63 3.63 34.31
C ILE A 26 49.71 4.17 35.73
N ALA A 27 48.63 4.76 36.26
CA ALA A 27 48.57 5.24 37.64
C ALA A 27 48.77 4.10 38.65
N PHE A 28 48.16 2.95 38.40
CA PHE A 28 48.30 1.74 39.23
C PHE A 28 49.75 1.21 39.22
N ILE A 29 50.39 1.12 38.05
CA ILE A 29 51.80 0.71 37.92
C ILE A 29 52.73 1.72 38.59
N LEU A 30 52.52 3.03 38.38
CA LEU A 30 53.30 4.08 39.04
C LEU A 30 53.20 3.98 40.56
N GLY A 31 51.99 3.81 41.08
CA GLY A 31 51.81 3.67 42.51
C GLY A 31 52.42 2.38 43.07
N LEU A 32 52.39 1.25 42.34
CA LEU A 32 53.12 0.03 42.71
C LEU A 32 54.64 0.25 42.73
N THR A 33 55.18 1.02 41.79
CA THR A 33 56.63 1.33 41.76
C THR A 33 57.07 2.27 42.87
N ILE A 34 56.22 3.23 43.26
CA ILE A 34 56.52 4.22 44.30
C ILE A 34 56.33 3.62 45.70
N CYS A 35 55.38 2.69 45.88
CA CYS A 35 55.12 2.03 47.17
C CYS A 35 55.95 0.76 47.39
N LYS A 36 56.89 0.43 46.49
CA LYS A 36 57.69 -0.81 46.49
C LYS A 36 58.66 -0.94 47.69
N ASP A 37 58.97 0.17 48.37
CA ASP A 37 59.87 0.21 49.53
C ASP A 37 59.19 -0.16 50.86
N ASP A 38 57.86 -0.11 50.92
CA ASP A 38 57.06 -0.62 52.03
C ASP A 38 56.59 -2.04 51.64
N ASN A 39 56.36 -2.97 52.58
CA ASN A 39 55.84 -4.35 52.34
C ASN A 39 54.38 -4.35 51.79
N PHE A 40 54.06 -3.46 50.86
CA PHE A 40 52.74 -3.18 50.33
C PHE A 40 52.40 -4.15 49.21
N THR A 41 51.33 -4.91 49.38
CA THR A 41 50.89 -5.89 48.37
C THR A 41 49.96 -5.25 47.34
N TRP A 42 49.93 -5.80 46.13
CA TRP A 42 49.03 -5.33 45.07
C TRP A 42 47.54 -5.33 45.47
N ILE A 43 47.16 -6.17 46.44
CA ILE A 43 45.80 -6.30 46.99
C ILE A 43 45.42 -5.05 47.82
N GLU A 44 46.32 -4.60 48.68
CA GLU A 44 46.13 -3.38 49.47
C GLU A 44 46.04 -2.16 48.55
N MET A 45 46.79 -2.18 47.44
CA MET A 45 46.72 -1.15 46.42
C MET A 45 45.38 -1.13 45.67
N THR A 46 44.84 -2.30 45.32
CA THR A 46 43.52 -2.40 44.70
C THR A 46 42.41 -1.97 45.65
N ASN A 47 42.52 -2.31 46.93
CA ASN A 47 41.54 -1.90 47.95
C ASN A 47 41.55 -0.38 48.13
N LEU A 48 42.72 0.26 48.16
CA LEU A 48 42.86 1.72 48.25
C LEU A 48 42.35 2.45 47.00
N PHE A 49 42.46 1.83 45.83
CA PHE A 49 42.00 2.41 44.56
C PHE A 49 40.47 2.34 44.39
N LEU A 50 39.85 1.24 44.85
CA LEU A 50 38.42 0.98 44.70
C LEU A 50 37.60 1.52 45.89
N ASP A 51 38.19 1.52 47.08
CA ASP A 51 37.55 1.97 48.31
C ASP A 51 38.48 2.88 49.14
N PRO A 52 38.24 4.21 49.10
CA PRO A 52 39.01 5.17 49.88
C PRO A 52 38.98 4.95 51.40
N SER A 53 38.00 4.19 51.92
CA SER A 53 37.88 3.91 53.35
C SER A 53 39.00 3.01 53.89
N SER A 54 39.68 2.27 53.02
CA SER A 54 40.84 1.42 53.35
C SER A 54 42.12 2.22 53.69
N PHE A 55 42.08 3.55 53.61
CA PHE A 55 43.20 4.44 53.98
C PHE A 55 43.57 4.38 55.48
N ALA A 56 42.68 3.90 56.35
CA ALA A 56 42.82 4.00 57.81
C ALA A 56 43.88 3.07 58.44
N GLU A 57 44.46 2.11 57.72
CA GLU A 57 45.24 1.01 58.32
C GLU A 57 46.78 1.19 58.33
N SER A 58 47.35 2.31 57.84
CA SER A 58 48.83 2.41 57.67
C SER A 58 49.44 3.80 57.95
N LYS A 59 50.64 3.82 58.55
CA LYS A 59 51.34 5.03 59.04
C LYS A 59 52.50 5.57 58.16
N THR A 60 52.82 4.98 57.01
CA THR A 60 53.89 5.46 56.11
C THR A 60 53.36 5.90 54.73
N ASN A 61 53.93 6.99 54.20
CA ASN A 61 53.59 7.60 52.90
C ASN A 61 52.12 8.07 52.73
N ALA A 62 51.53 8.64 53.80
CA ALA A 62 50.14 9.09 53.86
C ALA A 62 49.74 10.06 52.72
N GLY A 63 50.64 10.96 52.31
CA GLY A 63 50.34 11.93 51.24
C GLY A 63 50.14 11.29 49.86
N ILE A 64 50.97 10.31 49.49
CA ILE A 64 50.89 9.61 48.21
C ILE A 64 49.65 8.71 48.17
N ARG A 65 49.37 8.01 49.27
CA ARG A 65 48.17 7.18 49.43
C ARG A 65 46.88 8.00 49.35
N LEU A 66 46.87 9.21 49.94
CA LEU A 66 45.72 10.12 49.88
C LEU A 66 45.47 10.59 48.44
N VAL A 67 46.53 10.98 47.72
CA VAL A 67 46.43 11.37 46.30
C VAL A 67 45.90 10.21 45.46
N PHE A 68 46.36 8.98 45.73
CA PHE A 68 45.90 7.80 45.00
C PHE A 68 44.44 7.43 45.31
N ALA A 69 44.00 7.54 46.57
CA ALA A 69 42.61 7.31 46.97
C ALA A 69 41.65 8.38 46.39
N ILE A 70 42.05 9.66 46.41
CA ILE A 70 41.29 10.75 45.77
C ILE A 70 41.22 10.53 44.26
N PHE A 71 42.32 10.10 43.64
CA PHE A 71 42.37 9.79 42.22
C PHE A 71 41.47 8.59 41.87
N GLY A 72 41.52 7.50 42.63
CA GLY A 72 40.64 6.34 42.47
C GLY A 72 39.16 6.71 42.63
N PHE A 73 38.81 7.47 43.68
CA PHE A 73 37.46 8.00 43.88
C PHE A 73 36.98 8.84 42.70
N PHE A 74 37.82 9.74 42.19
CA PHE A 74 37.48 10.57 41.03
C PHE A 74 37.31 9.73 39.76
N VAL A 75 38.20 8.77 39.51
CA VAL A 75 38.13 7.88 38.35
C VAL A 75 36.86 7.03 38.37
N PHE A 76 36.52 6.38 39.49
CA PHE A 76 35.36 5.47 39.56
C PHE A 76 34.03 6.17 39.77
N SER A 77 33.99 7.27 40.54
CA SER A 77 32.72 7.91 40.91
C SER A 77 32.21 8.88 39.84
N SER A 78 33.10 9.62 39.16
CA SER A 78 32.68 10.64 38.19
C SER A 78 33.08 10.30 36.75
N LEU A 79 34.32 9.87 36.53
CA LEU A 79 34.84 9.64 35.17
C LEU A 79 34.27 8.36 34.56
N LEU A 80 34.29 7.25 35.30
CA LEU A 80 33.81 5.96 34.83
C LEU A 80 32.29 5.99 34.59
N VAL A 81 31.51 6.56 35.52
CA VAL A 81 30.07 6.76 35.33
C VAL A 81 29.82 7.60 34.07
N SER A 82 30.52 8.72 33.87
CA SER A 82 30.37 9.55 32.68
C SER A 82 30.73 8.81 31.37
N VAL A 83 31.79 7.99 31.38
CA VAL A 83 32.18 7.19 30.22
C VAL A 83 31.14 6.11 29.92
N PHE A 84 30.63 5.41 30.94
CA PHE A 84 29.58 4.42 30.75
C PHE A 84 28.28 5.06 30.25
N THR A 85 27.82 6.15 30.87
CA THR A 85 26.64 6.90 30.39
C THR A 85 26.83 7.34 28.94
N ASN A 86 27.98 7.92 28.58
CA ASN A 86 28.25 8.27 27.19
C ASN A 86 28.26 7.06 26.26
N ILE A 87 28.82 5.92 26.66
CA ILE A 87 28.80 4.70 25.83
C ILE A 87 27.37 4.20 25.65
N PHE A 88 26.57 4.15 26.72
CA PHE A 88 25.17 3.77 26.67
C PHE A 88 24.36 4.73 25.80
N ASP A 89 24.56 6.03 25.95
CA ASP A 89 23.91 7.07 25.15
C ASP A 89 24.31 6.92 23.69
N ASN A 90 25.60 6.71 23.36
CA ASN A 90 26.03 6.53 21.98
C ASN A 90 25.50 5.22 21.35
N ILE A 91 25.43 4.13 22.12
CA ILE A 91 24.83 2.87 21.64
C ILE A 91 23.33 3.07 21.40
N THR A 92 22.66 3.73 22.34
CA THR A 92 21.24 4.03 22.28
C THR A 92 20.98 4.96 21.10
N ASP A 93 21.73 6.04 20.93
CA ASP A 93 21.65 6.99 19.83
C ASP A 93 22.00 6.35 18.49
N ALA A 94 22.96 5.43 18.42
CA ALA A 94 23.27 4.69 17.21
C ALA A 94 22.14 3.70 16.84
N ALA A 95 21.53 3.05 17.83
CA ALA A 95 20.34 2.22 17.61
C ALA A 95 19.14 3.08 17.20
N ARG A 96 18.96 4.23 17.85
CA ARG A 96 17.87 5.17 17.59
C ARG A 96 18.00 5.82 16.22
N SER A 97 19.19 6.25 15.84
CA SER A 97 19.47 6.80 14.51
C SER A 97 19.57 5.73 13.42
N GLY A 98 19.22 4.47 13.71
CA GLY A 98 19.21 3.37 12.76
C GLY A 98 20.58 3.01 12.18
N LYS A 99 21.67 3.36 12.86
CA LYS A 99 23.06 3.07 12.45
C LYS A 99 23.52 1.67 12.88
N THR A 100 22.89 1.11 13.91
CA THR A 100 23.20 -0.24 14.38
C THR A 100 22.72 -1.29 13.38
N ARG A 101 23.61 -2.24 13.03
CA ARG A 101 23.30 -3.34 12.12
C ARG A 101 23.21 -4.65 12.90
N TYR A 102 22.00 -5.20 13.02
CA TYR A 102 21.72 -6.47 13.67
C TYR A 102 21.75 -7.64 12.67
N ARG A 103 22.17 -8.83 13.13
CA ARG A 103 22.10 -10.07 12.34
C ARG A 103 20.73 -10.73 12.48
N VAL A 104 19.72 -10.14 11.86
CA VAL A 104 18.34 -10.64 11.92
C VAL A 104 18.15 -11.83 10.96
N LYS A 105 17.21 -12.73 11.28
CA LYS A 105 16.77 -13.87 10.45
C LYS A 105 15.26 -14.03 10.61
N ASN A 106 14.57 -14.59 9.61
CA ASN A 106 13.13 -14.86 9.62
C ASN A 106 12.31 -13.61 10.00
N HIS A 107 12.69 -12.46 9.45
CA HIS A 107 12.07 -11.16 9.72
C HIS A 107 11.26 -10.69 8.53
N ILE A 108 10.33 -9.76 8.76
CA ILE A 108 9.65 -9.03 7.70
C ILE A 108 10.47 -7.77 7.40
N LEU A 109 10.76 -7.54 6.13
CA LEU A 109 11.53 -6.40 5.67
C LEU A 109 10.58 -5.39 5.03
N ILE A 110 10.58 -4.16 5.54
CA ILE A 110 9.83 -3.04 4.96
C ILE A 110 10.85 -2.02 4.46
N LEU A 111 10.72 -1.63 3.20
CA LEU A 111 11.65 -0.77 2.46
C LEU A 111 10.93 0.52 2.07
N GLY A 112 11.40 1.63 2.63
CA GLY A 112 10.74 2.92 2.61
C GLY A 112 9.91 3.16 3.87
N ALA A 113 9.54 4.42 4.09
CA ALA A 113 8.74 4.88 5.21
C ALA A 113 7.76 5.97 4.79
N GLY A 114 7.02 5.74 3.70
CA GLY A 114 5.88 6.57 3.34
C GLY A 114 4.73 6.45 4.33
N HIS A 115 3.68 7.23 4.11
CA HIS A 115 2.48 7.26 4.92
C HIS A 115 1.78 5.90 5.13
N GLN A 116 2.07 4.88 4.29
CA GLN A 116 1.54 3.51 4.42
C GLN A 116 2.15 2.70 5.56
N LEU A 117 3.31 3.14 6.09
CA LEU A 117 4.09 2.38 7.07
C LEU A 117 3.26 1.99 8.30
N SER A 118 2.47 2.91 8.85
CA SER A 118 1.65 2.68 10.04
C SER A 118 0.57 1.61 9.83
N GLY A 119 -0.09 1.64 8.66
CA GLY A 119 -1.09 0.63 8.27
C GLY A 119 -0.48 -0.75 8.12
N ILE A 120 0.68 -0.85 7.47
CA ILE A 120 1.41 -2.11 7.26
C ILE A 120 1.91 -2.67 8.59
N LEU A 121 2.49 -1.83 9.45
CA LEU A 121 2.95 -2.25 10.78
C LEU A 121 1.79 -2.81 11.61
N SER A 122 0.62 -2.18 11.57
CA SER A 122 -0.57 -2.64 12.29
C SER A 122 -1.05 -4.00 11.76
N ALA A 123 -1.12 -4.16 10.44
CA ALA A 123 -1.53 -5.42 9.80
C ALA A 123 -0.53 -6.57 10.05
N VAL A 124 0.77 -6.30 10.02
CA VAL A 124 1.81 -7.30 10.23
C VAL A 124 1.84 -7.79 11.69
N LYS A 125 1.57 -6.90 12.66
CA LYS A 125 1.57 -7.25 14.09
C LYS A 125 0.40 -8.13 14.50
N GLU A 126 -0.76 -7.98 13.88
CA GLU A 126 -1.93 -8.85 14.15
C GLU A 126 -1.58 -10.33 13.92
N ASP A 127 -0.62 -10.62 13.04
CA ASP A 127 -0.14 -11.96 12.69
C ASP A 127 0.98 -12.50 13.63
N GLY A 128 1.19 -11.87 14.79
CA GLY A 128 2.05 -12.34 15.90
C GLY A 128 3.43 -11.68 16.03
N LYS A 129 4.28 -12.22 16.94
CA LYS A 129 5.63 -11.70 17.32
C LYS A 129 6.71 -11.85 16.22
N LYS A 130 6.42 -11.45 14.98
CA LYS A 130 7.42 -11.42 13.90
C LYS A 130 8.35 -10.23 14.12
N ARG A 131 9.65 -10.42 13.91
CA ARG A 131 10.61 -9.31 13.93
C ARG A 131 10.42 -8.50 12.65
N ILE A 132 10.21 -7.19 12.79
CA ILE A 132 10.04 -6.27 11.67
C ILE A 132 11.31 -5.41 11.57
N VAL A 133 11.83 -5.27 10.36
CA VAL A 133 12.95 -4.38 10.04
C VAL A 133 12.46 -3.35 9.03
N VAL A 134 12.62 -2.07 9.36
CA VAL A 134 12.23 -0.94 8.49
C VAL A 134 13.49 -0.23 8.03
N VAL A 135 13.64 -0.05 6.71
CA VAL A 135 14.75 0.69 6.11
C VAL A 135 14.22 1.98 5.50
N SER A 136 14.76 3.12 5.90
CA SER A 136 14.41 4.40 5.27
C SER A 136 15.57 5.38 5.34
N SER A 137 15.61 6.30 4.37
CA SER A 137 16.53 7.43 4.35
C SER A 137 16.07 8.53 5.33
N GLN A 138 14.77 8.59 5.62
CA GLN A 138 14.13 9.55 6.51
C GLN A 138 14.38 9.19 7.97
N ASP A 139 14.48 10.20 8.83
CA ASP A 139 14.51 10.01 10.28
C ASP A 139 13.13 9.63 10.78
N LEU A 140 13.03 8.45 11.40
CA LEU A 140 11.77 7.92 11.95
C LEU A 140 11.78 8.04 13.46
N ASP A 141 10.64 8.44 14.01
CA ASP A 141 10.38 8.31 15.45
C ASP A 141 10.28 6.82 15.77
N LEU A 142 11.20 6.35 16.61
CA LEU A 142 11.25 4.92 16.92
C LEU A 142 10.11 4.54 17.81
N CYS A 143 9.51 3.41 17.48
CA CYS A 143 8.64 2.69 18.37
C CYS A 143 9.30 1.34 18.72
N ASP A 144 8.97 0.76 19.87
CA ASP A 144 9.46 -0.57 20.32
C ASP A 144 9.02 -1.73 19.40
N ASP A 145 8.30 -1.39 18.34
CA ASP A 145 7.59 -2.27 17.43
C ASP A 145 8.41 -2.78 16.24
N PHE A 146 9.50 -2.09 15.89
CA PHE A 146 10.32 -2.45 14.74
C PHE A 146 11.78 -2.05 14.93
N ILE A 147 12.66 -2.70 14.17
CA ILE A 147 14.08 -2.37 14.13
C ILE A 147 14.32 -1.41 12.96
N TYR A 148 14.69 -0.17 13.27
CA TYR A 148 14.96 0.86 12.27
C TYR A 148 16.40 0.79 11.74
N TYR A 149 16.55 0.86 10.43
CA TYR A 149 17.82 0.96 9.72
C TYR A 149 17.80 2.22 8.86
N LYS A 150 18.64 3.20 9.22
CA LYS A 150 18.84 4.38 8.40
C LYS A 150 19.70 4.05 7.19
N GLY A 151 19.22 4.39 6.00
CA GLY A 151 19.93 4.20 4.74
C GLY A 151 18.99 4.20 3.54
N ASP A 152 19.57 4.35 2.36
CA ASP A 152 18.83 4.31 1.10
C ASP A 152 18.36 2.87 0.82
N PHE A 153 17.05 2.68 0.74
CA PHE A 153 16.43 1.37 0.58
C PHE A 153 16.65 0.77 -0.82
N ASP A 154 17.07 1.58 -1.77
CA ASP A 154 17.45 1.24 -3.14
C ASP A 154 18.96 0.97 -3.31
N ASP A 155 19.76 1.06 -2.24
CA ASP A 155 21.19 0.71 -2.23
C ASP A 155 21.42 -0.79 -1.95
N LYS A 156 22.18 -1.44 -2.85
CA LYS A 156 22.54 -2.86 -2.74
C LYS A 156 23.31 -3.21 -1.46
N ASP A 157 24.15 -2.33 -0.95
CA ASP A 157 24.92 -2.61 0.27
C ASP A 157 24.05 -2.51 1.53
N VAL A 158 23.08 -1.60 1.54
CA VAL A 158 22.05 -1.54 2.59
C VAL A 158 21.20 -2.82 2.57
N LEU A 159 20.71 -3.24 1.39
CA LEU A 159 19.91 -4.45 1.21
C LEU A 159 20.65 -5.73 1.63
N ARG A 160 21.96 -5.81 1.41
CA ARG A 160 22.82 -6.90 1.93
C ARG A 160 22.95 -6.84 3.45
N SER A 161 23.11 -5.63 4.01
CA SER A 161 23.28 -5.45 5.47
C SER A 161 22.04 -5.87 6.29
N VAL A 162 20.85 -5.72 5.71
CA VAL A 162 19.58 -6.15 6.32
C VAL A 162 19.28 -7.63 6.09
N ARG A 163 20.09 -8.31 5.29
CA ARG A 163 19.96 -9.75 4.97
C ARG A 163 18.60 -10.05 4.35
N ALA A 164 18.31 -9.36 3.24
CA ALA A 164 17.12 -9.60 2.43
C ALA A 164 16.99 -11.08 2.00
N ASP A 165 18.11 -11.82 1.89
CA ASP A 165 18.14 -13.27 1.64
C ASP A 165 17.54 -14.11 2.78
N GLN A 166 17.36 -13.55 3.99
CA GLN A 166 16.89 -14.22 5.22
C GLN A 166 15.54 -13.69 5.74
N CYS A 167 14.82 -12.87 4.97
CA CYS A 167 13.48 -12.38 5.31
C CYS A 167 12.34 -13.38 5.01
N LYS A 168 11.18 -13.26 5.66
CA LYS A 168 10.00 -14.06 5.33
C LYS A 168 9.22 -13.43 4.15
N ALA A 169 9.15 -12.10 4.13
CA ALA A 169 8.51 -11.31 3.09
C ALA A 169 9.16 -9.92 3.03
N ILE A 170 9.09 -9.29 1.86
CA ILE A 170 9.58 -7.95 1.59
C ILE A 170 8.40 -7.06 1.17
N TYR A 171 8.30 -5.87 1.76
CA TYR A 171 7.35 -4.83 1.37
C TYR A 171 8.15 -3.64 0.85
N ILE A 172 8.02 -3.33 -0.43
CA ILE A 172 8.60 -2.15 -1.07
C ILE A 172 7.50 -1.09 -1.11
N ILE A 173 7.49 -0.22 -0.10
CA ILE A 173 6.45 0.78 0.11
C ILE A 173 6.91 2.16 -0.34
N GLY A 174 8.23 2.37 -0.46
CA GLY A 174 8.80 3.63 -0.89
C GLY A 174 8.68 4.75 0.14
N GLU A 175 9.09 5.94 -0.30
CA GLU A 175 9.01 7.17 0.45
C GLU A 175 8.17 8.16 -0.34
N ASP A 176 7.36 8.96 0.37
CA ASP A 176 6.49 9.94 -0.27
C ASP A 176 7.31 10.96 -1.06
N GLY A 177 7.00 11.12 -2.36
CA GLY A 177 7.69 12.04 -3.23
C GLY A 177 7.53 11.72 -4.72
N PRO A 178 8.00 12.61 -5.61
CA PRO A 178 7.81 12.46 -7.06
C PRO A 178 8.54 11.26 -7.68
N ASN A 179 9.59 10.76 -7.01
CA ASN A 179 10.38 9.62 -7.47
C ASN A 179 10.00 8.31 -6.78
N HIS A 180 8.81 8.23 -6.18
CA HIS A 180 8.32 7.06 -5.47
C HIS A 180 8.41 5.78 -6.34
N ASP A 181 7.70 5.76 -7.47
CA ASP A 181 7.62 4.56 -8.30
C ASP A 181 8.97 4.16 -8.92
N PRO A 182 9.78 5.09 -9.51
CA PRO A 182 11.09 4.75 -10.04
C PRO A 182 12.05 4.15 -9.00
N ARG A 183 12.08 4.68 -7.76
CA ARG A 183 12.93 4.14 -6.70
C ARG A 183 12.47 2.76 -6.25
N ASN A 184 11.16 2.55 -6.14
CA ASN A 184 10.61 1.25 -5.77
C ASN A 184 10.93 0.18 -6.82
N LEU A 185 10.82 0.52 -8.11
CA LEU A 185 11.21 -0.37 -9.22
C LEU A 185 12.71 -0.66 -9.23
N HIS A 186 13.56 0.35 -9.01
CA HIS A 186 15.00 0.15 -8.90
C HIS A 186 15.39 -0.75 -7.70
N CYS A 187 14.69 -0.60 -6.58
CA CYS A 187 14.84 -1.46 -5.41
C CYS A 187 14.47 -2.92 -5.74
N LEU A 188 13.37 -3.15 -6.46
CA LEU A 188 12.95 -4.49 -6.89
C LEU A 188 14.01 -5.16 -7.78
N GLU A 189 14.55 -4.45 -8.76
CA GLU A 189 15.63 -4.97 -9.62
C GLU A 189 16.90 -5.28 -8.81
N SER A 190 17.26 -4.41 -7.86
CA SER A 190 18.39 -4.63 -6.96
C SER A 190 18.20 -5.87 -6.07
N LEU A 191 16.99 -6.11 -5.57
CA LEU A 191 16.65 -7.31 -4.82
C LEU A 191 16.70 -8.55 -5.70
N ASN A 192 16.18 -8.49 -6.93
CA ASN A 192 16.24 -9.60 -7.87
C ASN A 192 17.70 -10.04 -8.11
N ASP A 193 18.61 -9.07 -8.30
CA ASP A 193 20.04 -9.31 -8.42
C ASP A 193 20.67 -9.98 -7.19
N ILE A 194 20.36 -9.47 -5.99
CA ILE A 194 20.91 -9.99 -4.73
C ILE A 194 20.42 -11.41 -4.45
N LEU A 195 19.17 -11.71 -4.81
CA LEU A 195 18.52 -12.97 -4.51
C LEU A 195 18.69 -14.03 -5.61
N LYS A 196 19.46 -13.76 -6.67
CA LYS A 196 19.76 -14.75 -7.73
C LYS A 196 20.30 -16.08 -7.20
N ASN A 197 21.04 -16.05 -6.10
CA ASN A 197 21.64 -17.23 -5.46
C ASN A 197 20.90 -17.67 -4.18
N SER A 198 19.72 -17.11 -3.91
CA SER A 198 18.91 -17.52 -2.76
C SER A 198 18.44 -18.96 -2.95
N SER A 199 18.49 -19.78 -1.89
CA SER A 199 17.96 -21.14 -1.95
C SER A 199 16.43 -21.21 -1.84
N ARG A 200 15.77 -20.08 -1.56
CA ARG A 200 14.33 -20.01 -1.28
C ARG A 200 13.67 -18.86 -2.02
N LYS A 201 12.41 -19.08 -2.38
CA LYS A 201 11.52 -18.05 -2.93
C LYS A 201 11.01 -17.15 -1.81
N ILE A 202 10.95 -15.85 -2.06
CA ILE A 202 10.57 -14.83 -1.09
C ILE A 202 9.44 -13.98 -1.69
N HIS A 203 8.36 -13.78 -0.93
CA HIS A 203 7.27 -12.87 -1.33
C HIS A 203 7.73 -11.43 -1.27
N CYS A 204 7.42 -10.69 -2.32
CA CYS A 204 7.74 -9.28 -2.46
C CYS A 204 6.49 -8.51 -2.90
N TYR A 205 6.01 -7.63 -2.03
CA TYR A 205 4.87 -6.77 -2.31
C TYR A 205 5.39 -5.39 -2.68
N LEU A 206 5.10 -4.95 -3.90
CA LEU A 206 5.52 -3.66 -4.44
C LEU A 206 4.33 -2.71 -4.54
N THR A 207 4.43 -1.56 -3.89
CA THR A 207 3.45 -0.47 -4.03
C THR A 207 3.90 0.51 -5.12
N LEU A 208 2.96 0.83 -6.02
CA LEU A 208 3.03 1.94 -6.95
C LEU A 208 2.01 3.02 -6.54
N SER A 209 2.39 4.28 -6.71
CA SER A 209 1.59 5.45 -6.38
C SER A 209 0.88 6.01 -7.62
N ASP A 210 1.56 6.03 -8.78
CA ASP A 210 1.00 6.55 -10.02
C ASP A 210 0.26 5.46 -10.81
N LEU A 211 -0.98 5.79 -11.20
CA LEU A 211 -1.77 4.94 -12.08
C LEU A 211 -1.09 4.79 -13.44
N VAL A 212 -0.39 5.81 -13.94
CA VAL A 212 0.30 5.73 -15.23
C VAL A 212 1.39 4.67 -15.21
N THR A 213 2.16 4.57 -14.12
CA THR A 213 3.14 3.49 -13.95
C THR A 213 2.47 2.12 -13.99
N SER A 214 1.34 1.98 -13.29
CA SER A 214 0.59 0.73 -13.21
C SER A 214 0.01 0.32 -14.56
N GLU A 215 -0.52 1.29 -15.32
CA GLU A 215 -1.02 1.13 -16.69
C GLU A 215 0.07 0.58 -17.63
N ILE A 216 1.32 1.03 -17.49
CA ILE A 216 2.44 0.49 -18.29
C ILE A 216 2.60 -1.01 -18.01
N PHE A 217 2.62 -1.43 -16.75
CA PHE A 217 2.72 -2.87 -16.40
C PHE A 217 1.52 -3.67 -16.90
N TYR A 218 0.31 -3.12 -16.82
CA TYR A 218 -0.89 -3.79 -17.34
C TYR A 218 -0.90 -3.88 -18.87
N SER A 219 -0.27 -2.95 -19.58
CA SER A 219 -0.09 -3.02 -21.03
C SER A 219 0.97 -4.05 -21.45
N LEU A 220 1.97 -4.29 -20.59
CA LEU A 220 3.05 -5.24 -20.82
C LEU A 220 2.57 -6.66 -20.51
N LYS A 221 2.26 -7.44 -21.55
CA LYS A 221 1.93 -8.89 -21.41
C LYS A 221 3.16 -9.77 -21.17
N THR A 222 4.33 -9.19 -20.96
CA THR A 222 5.57 -9.92 -20.70
C THR A 222 5.56 -10.54 -19.30
N LYS A 223 5.97 -11.80 -19.21
CA LYS A 223 6.14 -12.47 -17.93
C LYS A 223 7.32 -11.86 -17.17
N PRO A 224 7.16 -11.53 -15.88
CA PRO A 224 8.29 -11.05 -15.08
C PRO A 224 9.36 -12.14 -14.92
N ASN A 225 10.64 -11.76 -15.05
CA ASN A 225 11.77 -12.68 -14.93
C ASN A 225 12.38 -12.64 -13.52
N TYR A 226 11.61 -13.12 -12.54
CA TYR A 226 11.99 -13.19 -11.13
C TYR A 226 12.13 -14.66 -10.69
N ASN A 227 13.36 -15.15 -10.55
CA ASN A 227 13.59 -16.56 -10.22
C ASN A 227 13.30 -16.91 -8.75
N HIS A 228 13.64 -15.99 -7.84
CA HIS A 228 13.56 -16.20 -6.39
C HIS A 228 12.66 -15.18 -5.68
N LEU A 229 12.06 -14.25 -6.42
CA LEU A 229 11.09 -13.29 -5.91
C LEU A 229 9.71 -13.62 -6.44
N LEU A 230 8.76 -13.75 -5.53
CA LEU A 230 7.33 -13.89 -5.82
C LEU A 230 6.72 -12.50 -5.70
N VAL A 231 6.65 -11.79 -6.84
CA VAL A 231 6.32 -10.36 -6.86
C VAL A 231 4.83 -10.16 -7.10
N ASP A 232 4.20 -9.37 -6.23
CA ASP A 232 2.87 -8.81 -6.44
C ASP A 232 2.95 -7.29 -6.47
N ILE A 233 2.43 -6.69 -7.54
CA ILE A 233 2.43 -5.25 -7.76
C ILE A 233 1.02 -4.71 -7.46
N PHE A 234 0.94 -3.63 -6.69
CA PHE A 234 -0.32 -3.00 -6.33
C PHE A 234 -0.23 -1.50 -6.60
N ASN A 235 -1.26 -0.95 -7.23
CA ASN A 235 -1.47 0.48 -7.16
C ASN A 235 -2.21 0.82 -5.87
N GLU A 236 -1.68 1.80 -5.15
CA GLU A 236 -2.27 2.29 -3.91
C GLU A 236 -3.73 2.73 -4.06
N GLN A 237 -4.01 3.54 -5.08
CA GLN A 237 -5.32 4.15 -5.29
C GLN A 237 -6.36 3.10 -5.69
N GLU A 238 -5.99 2.18 -6.59
CA GLU A 238 -6.86 1.04 -6.95
C GLU A 238 -7.19 0.21 -5.72
N PHE A 239 -6.18 -0.12 -4.89
CA PHE A 239 -6.40 -0.92 -3.69
C PHE A 239 -7.36 -0.25 -2.71
N MET A 240 -7.18 1.06 -2.45
CA MET A 240 -8.06 1.83 -1.56
C MET A 240 -9.51 1.88 -2.08
N VAL A 241 -9.68 2.03 -3.39
CA VAL A 241 -11.00 2.07 -4.04
C VAL A 241 -11.69 0.72 -3.95
N GLU A 242 -10.98 -0.38 -4.18
CA GLU A 242 -11.54 -1.73 -4.08
C GLU A 242 -12.05 -2.04 -2.67
N GLN A 243 -11.35 -1.60 -1.62
CA GLN A 243 -11.82 -1.75 -0.22
C GLN A 243 -13.18 -1.08 0.05
N LEU A 244 -13.55 -0.06 -0.73
CA LEU A 244 -14.85 0.58 -0.65
C LEU A 244 -15.86 -0.07 -1.59
N LEU A 245 -15.51 -0.27 -2.85
CA LEU A 245 -16.45 -0.65 -3.90
C LEU A 245 -16.75 -2.14 -3.96
N VAL A 246 -15.84 -2.98 -3.45
CA VAL A 246 -15.93 -4.44 -3.50
C VAL A 246 -16.27 -5.02 -2.13
N GLU A 247 -15.57 -4.59 -1.07
CA GLU A 247 -15.72 -5.18 0.26
C GLU A 247 -16.89 -4.58 1.08
N LYS A 248 -17.46 -3.45 0.66
CA LYS A 248 -18.59 -2.81 1.33
C LYS A 248 -19.78 -2.73 0.38
N ASP A 249 -20.99 -2.71 0.95
CA ASP A 249 -22.23 -2.49 0.21
C ASP A 249 -22.40 -1.00 -0.18
N PHE A 250 -21.44 -0.46 -0.94
CA PHE A 250 -21.45 0.92 -1.44
C PHE A 250 -22.14 1.04 -2.81
N LEU A 251 -21.87 0.10 -3.72
CA LEU A 251 -22.55 0.04 -5.01
C LEU A 251 -23.96 -0.55 -4.85
N PRO A 252 -24.95 -0.09 -5.65
CA PRO A 252 -26.31 -0.59 -5.53
C PRO A 252 -26.41 -2.05 -5.97
N LEU A 253 -27.22 -2.84 -5.25
CA LEU A 253 -27.60 -4.17 -5.70
C LEU A 253 -28.73 -4.06 -6.72
N ILE A 254 -28.50 -4.47 -7.98
CA ILE A 254 -29.49 -4.41 -9.06
C ILE A 254 -29.73 -5.81 -9.62
N LYS A 255 -30.96 -6.31 -9.44
CA LYS A 255 -31.39 -7.64 -9.91
C LYS A 255 -32.00 -7.57 -11.31
N ILE A 256 -32.16 -8.73 -11.96
CA ILE A 256 -32.67 -8.82 -13.34
C ILE A 256 -34.02 -8.12 -13.58
N ASN A 257 -34.91 -8.14 -12.58
CA ASN A 257 -36.26 -7.56 -12.65
C ASN A 257 -36.30 -6.08 -12.27
N ASP A 258 -35.17 -5.48 -11.88
CA ASP A 258 -35.11 -4.06 -11.54
C ASP A 258 -35.08 -3.19 -12.80
N ASP A 259 -35.86 -2.11 -12.80
CA ASP A 259 -35.98 -1.16 -13.93
C ASP A 259 -35.14 0.12 -13.72
N TYR A 260 -34.08 0.03 -12.92
CA TYR A 260 -33.17 1.13 -12.63
C TYR A 260 -31.71 0.79 -12.93
N ARG A 261 -30.91 1.80 -13.22
CA ARG A 261 -29.45 1.69 -13.41
C ARG A 261 -28.67 2.21 -12.21
N SER A 262 -27.41 1.76 -12.12
CA SER A 262 -26.42 2.40 -11.27
C SER A 262 -25.91 3.68 -11.93
N HIS A 263 -25.89 4.78 -11.19
CA HIS A 263 -25.30 6.04 -11.60
C HIS A 263 -24.26 6.45 -10.55
N VAL A 264 -22.98 6.39 -10.93
CA VAL A 264 -21.87 6.80 -10.07
C VAL A 264 -21.39 8.18 -10.51
N VAL A 265 -21.47 9.16 -9.61
CA VAL A 265 -20.99 10.53 -9.82
C VAL A 265 -19.70 10.74 -9.05
N ILE A 266 -18.68 11.22 -9.74
CA ILE A 266 -17.33 11.42 -9.23
C ILE A 266 -17.01 12.91 -9.32
N PHE A 267 -16.78 13.55 -8.17
CA PHE A 267 -16.27 14.91 -8.10
C PHE A 267 -14.74 14.90 -8.11
N GLY A 268 -14.15 15.79 -8.90
CA GLY A 268 -12.70 15.90 -9.03
C GLY A 268 -12.11 15.22 -10.26
N SER A 269 -10.92 15.67 -10.66
CA SER A 269 -10.12 15.08 -11.74
C SER A 269 -8.72 14.77 -11.24
N GLY A 270 -8.40 13.50 -11.02
CA GLY A 270 -7.10 13.09 -10.47
C GLY A 270 -6.98 11.56 -10.43
N ASN A 271 -5.93 11.06 -9.76
CA ASN A 271 -5.68 9.61 -9.68
C ASN A 271 -6.78 8.89 -8.89
N ALA A 272 -7.25 9.45 -7.78
CA ALA A 272 -8.37 8.87 -7.02
C ALA A 272 -9.65 8.78 -7.86
N ALA A 273 -10.03 9.87 -8.56
CA ALA A 273 -11.20 9.89 -9.43
C ALA A 273 -11.09 8.86 -10.57
N LYS A 274 -9.91 8.74 -11.18
CA LYS A 274 -9.63 7.75 -12.22
C LYS A 274 -9.73 6.32 -11.68
N ALA A 275 -9.14 6.04 -10.51
CA ALA A 275 -9.21 4.72 -9.87
C ALA A 275 -10.66 4.31 -9.56
N VAL A 276 -11.46 5.22 -8.97
CA VAL A 276 -12.90 4.99 -8.73
C VAL A 276 -13.60 4.60 -10.03
N ALA A 277 -13.42 5.39 -11.08
CA ALA A 277 -14.09 5.15 -12.34
C ALA A 277 -13.71 3.81 -12.99
N TYR A 278 -12.43 3.45 -12.95
CA TYR A 278 -11.95 2.20 -13.56
C TYR A 278 -12.41 0.99 -12.76
N THR A 279 -12.39 1.05 -11.42
CA THR A 279 -12.93 -0.02 -10.60
C THR A 279 -14.43 -0.16 -10.81
N VAL A 280 -15.20 0.94 -10.81
CA VAL A 280 -16.66 0.91 -11.11
C VAL A 280 -16.91 0.26 -12.47
N ALA A 281 -16.20 0.69 -13.51
CA ALA A 281 -16.35 0.15 -14.85
C ALA A 281 -16.02 -1.35 -14.94
N GLN A 282 -15.17 -1.88 -14.06
CA GLN A 282 -14.81 -3.30 -14.02
C GLN A 282 -15.70 -4.16 -13.12
N VAL A 283 -16.50 -3.58 -12.21
CA VAL A 283 -17.33 -4.38 -11.28
C VAL A 283 -18.83 -4.17 -11.47
N SER A 284 -19.26 -3.07 -12.08
CA SER A 284 -20.67 -2.65 -12.15
C SER A 284 -21.41 -3.15 -13.40
N HIS A 285 -21.34 -4.46 -13.64
CA HIS A 285 -22.05 -5.15 -14.72
C HIS A 285 -23.28 -5.86 -14.16
N TYR A 286 -24.49 -5.36 -14.45
CA TYR A 286 -25.72 -5.77 -13.80
C TYR A 286 -26.62 -6.67 -14.66
N ALA A 287 -27.41 -7.51 -13.99
CA ALA A 287 -28.24 -8.54 -14.62
C ALA A 287 -29.39 -7.97 -15.47
N ASN A 288 -29.88 -6.77 -15.15
CA ASN A 288 -31.00 -6.16 -15.86
C ASN A 288 -30.60 -5.53 -17.20
N PHE A 289 -29.31 -5.42 -17.52
CA PHE A 289 -28.85 -4.76 -18.75
C PHE A 289 -29.42 -5.41 -20.01
N LYS A 290 -29.34 -6.75 -20.16
CA LYS A 290 -29.84 -7.47 -21.35
C LYS A 290 -31.34 -7.25 -21.59
N ARG A 291 -32.13 -7.10 -20.52
CA ARG A 291 -33.58 -6.86 -20.59
C ARG A 291 -33.93 -5.41 -20.86
N THR A 292 -33.25 -4.48 -20.19
CA THR A 292 -33.65 -3.06 -20.13
C THR A 292 -32.85 -2.15 -21.05
N GLY A 293 -31.66 -2.58 -21.47
CA GLY A 293 -30.66 -1.75 -22.15
C GLY A 293 -30.07 -0.63 -21.27
N LEU A 294 -30.39 -0.61 -19.97
CA LEU A 294 -29.94 0.43 -19.05
C LEU A 294 -28.49 0.22 -18.65
N LYS A 295 -27.62 1.14 -19.09
CA LYS A 295 -26.18 1.12 -18.82
C LYS A 295 -25.85 1.72 -17.47
N THR A 296 -24.81 1.19 -16.82
CA THR A 296 -24.18 1.88 -15.69
C THR A 296 -23.57 3.19 -16.18
N CYS A 297 -23.96 4.31 -15.57
CA CYS A 297 -23.49 5.64 -15.94
C CYS A 297 -22.40 6.11 -14.97
N ILE A 298 -21.21 6.44 -15.49
CA ILE A 298 -20.10 7.01 -14.73
C ILE A 298 -19.95 8.47 -15.13
N THR A 299 -20.23 9.37 -14.19
CA THR A 299 -20.25 10.82 -14.42
C THR A 299 -19.12 11.49 -13.67
N PHE A 300 -18.38 12.35 -14.35
CA PHE A 300 -17.39 13.23 -13.73
C PHE A 300 -17.90 14.66 -13.69
N ILE A 301 -17.73 15.29 -12.53
CA ILE A 301 -18.01 16.71 -12.32
C ILE A 301 -16.71 17.35 -11.87
N ASN A 302 -16.19 18.28 -12.66
CA ASN A 302 -15.01 19.05 -12.31
C ASN A 302 -14.88 20.30 -13.19
N GLU A 303 -14.10 21.27 -12.71
CA GLU A 303 -13.63 22.36 -13.55
C GLU A 303 -12.70 21.86 -14.67
N ASN A 304 -12.80 22.43 -15.87
CA ASN A 304 -11.97 22.05 -17.02
C ASN A 304 -12.07 20.54 -17.37
N CYS A 305 -13.23 19.93 -17.10
CA CYS A 305 -13.49 18.51 -17.37
C CYS A 305 -13.21 18.15 -18.83
N LYS A 306 -13.35 19.10 -19.76
CA LYS A 306 -13.01 18.93 -21.18
C LYS A 306 -11.57 18.46 -21.40
N LYS A 307 -10.59 19.12 -20.76
CA LYS A 307 -9.17 18.78 -20.90
C LYS A 307 -8.89 17.37 -20.38
N TRP A 308 -9.52 17.03 -19.25
CA TRP A 308 -9.36 15.73 -18.62
C TRP A 308 -10.01 14.60 -19.44
N MET A 309 -11.22 14.82 -19.98
CA MET A 309 -11.86 13.93 -20.94
C MET A 309 -10.99 13.69 -22.18
N ASP A 310 -10.44 14.75 -22.78
CA ASP A 310 -9.60 14.62 -23.98
C ASP A 310 -8.31 13.83 -23.67
N SER A 311 -7.74 13.97 -22.48
CA SER A 311 -6.61 13.15 -22.02
C SER A 311 -6.98 11.66 -21.86
N LEU A 312 -8.14 11.36 -21.25
CA LEU A 312 -8.61 9.98 -21.13
C LEU A 312 -8.87 9.34 -22.49
N LYS A 313 -9.46 10.09 -23.41
CA LYS A 313 -9.70 9.65 -24.79
C LYS A 313 -8.39 9.36 -25.52
N ALA A 314 -7.40 10.23 -25.38
CA ALA A 314 -6.09 10.04 -25.99
C ALA A 314 -5.39 8.78 -25.45
N ALA A 315 -5.54 8.50 -24.15
CA ALA A 315 -4.96 7.31 -23.54
C ALA A 315 -5.69 6.01 -23.93
N ARG A 316 -7.00 6.06 -24.25
CA ARG A 316 -7.85 4.88 -24.50
C ARG A 316 -8.77 5.05 -25.71
N PRO A 317 -8.20 5.18 -26.92
CA PRO A 317 -9.01 5.44 -28.11
C PRO A 317 -10.01 4.30 -28.37
N GLY A 318 -9.63 3.03 -28.19
CA GLY A 318 -10.55 1.89 -28.37
C GLY A 318 -11.75 1.91 -27.42
N LEU A 319 -11.55 2.28 -26.15
CA LEU A 319 -12.64 2.38 -25.18
C LEU A 319 -13.67 3.42 -25.61
N PHE A 320 -13.21 4.62 -25.98
CA PHE A 320 -14.10 5.73 -26.33
C PHE A 320 -14.66 5.66 -27.76
N ASP A 321 -14.05 4.87 -28.65
CA ASP A 321 -14.62 4.50 -29.97
C ASP A 321 -15.86 3.61 -29.80
N LEU A 322 -15.84 2.70 -28.82
CA LEU A 322 -16.91 1.74 -28.53
C LEU A 322 -17.91 2.20 -27.47
N SER A 323 -17.55 3.17 -26.64
CA SER A 323 -18.41 3.64 -25.55
C SER A 323 -19.29 4.80 -25.98
N ARG A 324 -20.53 4.81 -25.48
CA ARG A 324 -21.34 6.02 -25.46
C ARG A 324 -20.77 6.97 -24.41
N TYR A 325 -20.57 8.23 -24.80
CA TYR A 325 -20.20 9.26 -23.83
C TYR A 325 -20.89 10.59 -24.09
N THR A 326 -21.12 11.35 -23.02
CA THR A 326 -21.75 12.68 -23.09
C THR A 326 -20.84 13.73 -22.45
N TYR A 327 -20.58 14.81 -23.16
CA TYR A 327 -19.92 15.99 -22.61
C TYR A 327 -20.95 17.11 -22.40
N ILE A 328 -21.00 17.68 -21.21
CA ILE A 328 -21.87 18.80 -20.84
C ILE A 328 -20.96 19.98 -20.52
N ASP A 329 -21.09 21.08 -21.28
CA ASP A 329 -20.31 22.29 -21.02
C ASP A 329 -20.84 23.10 -19.84
N SER A 330 -20.14 24.18 -19.49
CA SER A 330 -20.51 25.07 -18.38
C SER A 330 -21.84 25.81 -18.56
N GLN A 331 -22.39 25.83 -19.78
CA GLN A 331 -23.71 26.38 -20.09
C GLN A 331 -24.82 25.31 -20.08
N GLY A 332 -24.46 24.05 -19.83
CA GLY A 332 -25.38 22.91 -19.85
C GLY A 332 -25.61 22.32 -21.24
N THR A 333 -24.86 22.73 -22.27
CA THR A 333 -24.98 22.20 -23.63
C THR A 333 -24.43 20.78 -23.69
N LYS A 334 -25.27 19.85 -24.17
CA LYS A 334 -24.92 18.43 -24.24
C LYS A 334 -24.39 18.06 -25.63
N ASN A 335 -23.20 17.46 -25.65
CA ASN A 335 -22.58 16.85 -26.82
C ASN A 335 -22.51 15.34 -26.61
N ILE A 336 -23.30 14.58 -27.38
CA ILE A 336 -23.41 13.12 -27.23
C ILE A 336 -22.61 12.46 -28.35
N HIS A 337 -21.70 11.58 -27.96
CA HIS A 337 -21.00 10.66 -28.86
C HIS A 337 -21.68 9.30 -28.83
N GLN A 338 -21.91 8.75 -30.02
CA GLN A 338 -22.42 7.39 -30.18
C GLN A 338 -21.29 6.45 -30.56
N PRO A 339 -21.32 5.19 -30.10
CA PRO A 339 -20.37 4.16 -30.51
C PRO A 339 -20.28 4.02 -32.03
N ASN A 340 -19.14 3.53 -32.49
CA ASN A 340 -18.91 3.25 -33.90
C ASN A 340 -19.98 2.30 -34.46
N ALA A 341 -20.81 2.79 -35.39
CA ALA A 341 -21.94 2.06 -35.95
C ALA A 341 -21.53 0.73 -36.63
N SER A 342 -20.30 0.62 -37.12
CA SER A 342 -19.79 -0.61 -37.74
C SER A 342 -19.49 -1.73 -36.74
N LYS A 343 -19.25 -1.39 -35.47
CA LYS A 343 -18.94 -2.34 -34.39
C LYS A 343 -20.13 -2.60 -33.46
N GLY A 344 -21.12 -1.73 -33.47
CA GLY A 344 -22.33 -1.85 -32.64
C GLY A 344 -22.16 -1.28 -31.23
N ASP A 345 -23.27 -1.23 -30.49
CA ASP A 345 -23.33 -0.73 -29.11
C ASP A 345 -23.64 -1.86 -28.12
N PHE A 346 -22.59 -2.55 -27.66
CA PHE A 346 -22.70 -3.74 -26.81
C PHE A 346 -22.09 -3.58 -25.41
N LEU A 347 -21.47 -2.43 -25.11
CA LEU A 347 -20.95 -2.13 -23.78
C LEU A 347 -22.09 -1.67 -22.85
N ASP A 348 -22.07 -2.18 -21.62
CA ASP A 348 -23.05 -1.88 -20.56
C ASP A 348 -22.63 -0.70 -19.66
N ILE A 349 -21.54 -0.02 -20.01
CA ILE A 349 -21.02 1.18 -19.34
C ILE A 349 -21.17 2.38 -20.28
N GLU A 350 -21.57 3.52 -19.73
CA GLU A 350 -21.52 4.82 -20.41
C GLU A 350 -20.87 5.90 -19.55
N TRP A 351 -20.30 6.90 -20.22
CA TRP A 351 -19.52 7.96 -19.57
C TRP A 351 -20.18 9.32 -19.71
N GLN A 352 -20.11 10.14 -18.68
CA GLN A 352 -20.55 11.52 -18.74
C GLN A 352 -19.49 12.44 -18.12
N PHE A 353 -19.25 13.58 -18.75
CA PHE A 353 -18.26 14.56 -18.35
C PHE A 353 -18.96 15.91 -18.26
N VAL A 354 -18.98 16.53 -17.08
CA VAL A 354 -19.68 17.77 -16.80
C VAL A 354 -18.66 18.81 -16.41
N ASP A 355 -18.48 19.81 -17.26
CA ASP A 355 -17.51 20.90 -17.07
C ASP A 355 -18.15 22.03 -16.28
N THR A 356 -18.05 21.97 -14.95
CA THR A 356 -18.66 22.93 -14.05
C THR A 356 -18.01 22.91 -12.66
N TYR A 357 -18.23 23.98 -11.88
CA TYR A 357 -17.85 24.03 -10.47
C TYR A 357 -18.73 23.09 -9.64
N ASP A 358 -18.16 22.51 -8.58
CA ASP A 358 -18.83 21.53 -7.72
C ASP A 358 -20.12 22.04 -7.09
N ASP A 359 -20.13 23.32 -6.70
CA ASP A 359 -21.24 23.98 -6.01
C ASP A 359 -22.19 24.72 -6.97
N SER A 360 -21.98 24.57 -8.28
CA SER A 360 -22.79 25.22 -9.30
C SER A 360 -24.23 24.73 -9.28
N GLU A 361 -25.13 25.59 -9.77
CA GLU A 361 -26.53 25.22 -9.93
C GLU A 361 -26.69 24.05 -10.92
N LEU A 362 -25.85 23.96 -11.94
CA LEU A 362 -25.85 22.86 -12.90
C LEU A 362 -25.54 21.52 -12.23
N ALA A 363 -24.52 21.45 -11.37
CA ALA A 363 -24.17 20.25 -10.63
C ALA A 363 -25.30 19.84 -9.67
N LYS A 364 -25.87 20.81 -8.94
CA LYS A 364 -26.98 20.57 -8.01
C LYS A 364 -28.24 20.08 -8.72
N GLN A 365 -28.60 20.67 -9.85
CA GLN A 365 -29.73 20.24 -10.67
C GLN A 365 -29.51 18.85 -11.25
N LEU A 366 -28.30 18.54 -11.71
CA LEU A 366 -27.95 17.21 -12.21
C LEU A 366 -28.19 16.14 -11.13
N LEU A 367 -27.63 16.33 -9.93
CA LEU A 367 -27.81 15.40 -8.81
C LEU A 367 -29.27 15.26 -8.39
N THR A 368 -30.02 16.36 -8.37
CA THR A 368 -31.44 16.36 -8.01
C THR A 368 -32.26 15.56 -9.04
N ASN A 369 -32.02 15.81 -10.33
CA ASN A 369 -32.69 15.09 -11.42
C ASN A 369 -32.40 13.58 -11.38
N ILE A 370 -31.16 13.19 -11.04
CA ILE A 370 -30.77 11.78 -10.88
C ILE A 370 -31.55 11.14 -9.72
N ILE A 371 -31.60 11.81 -8.57
CA ILE A 371 -32.30 11.30 -7.37
C ILE A 371 -33.83 11.22 -7.55
N GLU A 372 -34.42 12.14 -8.29
CA GLU A 372 -35.86 12.15 -8.58
C GLU A 372 -36.24 11.11 -9.64
N ASN A 373 -35.29 10.70 -10.48
CA ASN A 373 -35.48 9.66 -11.46
C ASN A 373 -35.57 8.28 -10.78
N LYS A 374 -36.76 7.66 -10.83
CA LYS A 374 -37.01 6.34 -10.27
C LYS A 374 -36.18 5.23 -10.94
N ASN A 375 -35.69 5.49 -12.15
CA ASN A 375 -34.87 4.57 -12.93
C ASN A 375 -33.36 4.72 -12.62
N GLU A 376 -32.96 5.48 -11.60
CA GLU A 376 -31.56 5.67 -11.24
C GLU A 376 -31.29 5.42 -9.74
N LYS A 377 -30.11 4.87 -9.45
CA LYS A 377 -29.56 4.73 -8.10
C LYS A 377 -28.22 5.43 -8.02
N LEU A 378 -28.16 6.47 -7.19
CA LEU A 378 -27.00 7.36 -7.11
C LEU A 378 -25.99 6.88 -6.06
N SER A 379 -24.73 6.83 -6.48
CA SER A 379 -23.56 6.76 -5.59
C SER A 379 -22.62 7.92 -5.92
N ILE A 380 -22.09 8.60 -4.90
CA ILE A 380 -21.23 9.78 -5.07
C ILE A 380 -19.87 9.51 -4.46
N CYS A 381 -18.81 9.79 -5.22
CA CYS A 381 -17.42 9.76 -4.74
C CYS A 381 -16.80 11.15 -4.89
N VAL A 382 -16.45 11.79 -3.79
CA VAL A 382 -15.80 13.11 -3.78
C VAL A 382 -14.28 12.93 -3.70
N CYS A 383 -13.58 13.17 -4.80
CA CYS A 383 -12.19 12.74 -5.02
C CYS A 383 -11.19 13.90 -5.19
N HIS A 384 -11.41 15.04 -4.53
CA HIS A 384 -10.43 16.14 -4.52
C HIS A 384 -9.19 15.74 -3.73
N GLU A 385 -8.01 16.09 -4.25
CA GLU A 385 -6.74 15.81 -3.57
C GLU A 385 -6.59 16.64 -2.27
N ASN A 386 -7.20 17.82 -2.23
CA ASN A 386 -7.25 18.66 -1.05
C ASN A 386 -8.40 18.22 -0.14
N THR A 387 -8.07 17.77 1.07
CA THR A 387 -9.04 17.31 2.08
C THR A 387 -10.09 18.38 2.42
N SER A 388 -9.71 19.66 2.50
CA SER A 388 -10.64 20.73 2.85
C SER A 388 -11.66 20.99 1.74
N GLU A 389 -11.22 20.92 0.49
CA GLU A 389 -12.09 21.03 -0.69
C GLU A 389 -13.05 19.83 -0.75
N ALA A 390 -12.53 18.62 -0.54
CA ALA A 390 -13.35 17.41 -0.52
C ALA A 390 -14.45 17.45 0.56
N ILE A 391 -14.13 17.94 1.77
CA ILE A 391 -15.12 18.16 2.84
C ILE A 391 -16.14 19.22 2.42
N ALA A 392 -15.69 20.36 1.89
CA ALA A 392 -16.58 21.44 1.49
C ALA A 392 -17.57 20.98 0.40
N THR A 393 -17.08 20.32 -0.65
CA THR A 393 -17.93 19.75 -1.71
C THR A 393 -18.93 18.76 -1.14
N THR A 394 -18.51 17.88 -0.23
CA THR A 394 -19.42 16.92 0.43
C THR A 394 -20.49 17.60 1.28
N MET A 395 -20.16 18.70 1.96
CA MET A 395 -21.09 19.48 2.80
C MET A 395 -22.04 20.37 2.00
N HIS A 396 -21.72 20.65 0.73
CA HIS A 396 -22.51 21.51 -0.15
C HIS A 396 -23.38 20.73 -1.16
N LEU A 397 -23.41 19.40 -1.08
CA LEU A 397 -24.32 18.58 -1.88
C LEU A 397 -25.78 18.95 -1.58
N PRO A 398 -26.70 18.80 -2.55
CA PRO A 398 -28.13 19.06 -2.33
C PRO A 398 -28.70 18.24 -1.17
N GLN A 399 -29.54 18.85 -0.33
CA GLN A 399 -30.07 18.18 0.87
C GLN A 399 -30.79 16.86 0.59
N ILE A 400 -31.45 16.75 -0.58
CA ILE A 400 -32.16 15.54 -1.01
C ILE A 400 -31.25 14.33 -1.25
N VAL A 401 -29.96 14.57 -1.47
CA VAL A 401 -28.93 13.53 -1.67
C VAL A 401 -28.63 12.82 -0.35
N TYR A 402 -28.52 13.58 0.73
CA TYR A 402 -28.22 13.04 2.06
C TYR A 402 -29.37 12.12 2.52
N GLY A 403 -29.09 10.81 2.54
CA GLY A 403 -30.06 9.76 2.92
C GLY A 403 -30.68 8.99 1.76
N LYS A 404 -30.44 9.40 0.50
CA LYS A 404 -30.87 8.64 -0.69
C LYS A 404 -29.71 8.09 -1.52
N ALA A 405 -28.53 8.71 -1.44
CA ALA A 405 -27.32 8.25 -2.10
C ALA A 405 -26.31 7.69 -1.10
N ASN A 406 -25.47 6.76 -1.57
CA ASN A 406 -24.24 6.40 -0.89
C ASN A 406 -23.17 7.45 -1.20
N ILE A 407 -22.49 7.98 -0.18
CA ILE A 407 -21.51 9.07 -0.35
C ILE A 407 -20.17 8.62 0.20
N ALA A 408 -19.13 8.72 -0.62
CA ALA A 408 -17.75 8.47 -0.24
C ALA A 408 -16.89 9.71 -0.43
N LEU A 409 -15.94 9.89 0.49
CA LEU A 409 -15.01 11.01 0.51
C LEU A 409 -13.58 10.49 0.42
N TYR A 410 -12.81 10.99 -0.54
CA TYR A 410 -11.36 10.76 -0.60
C TYR A 410 -10.67 11.50 0.55
N TRP A 411 -9.85 10.77 1.29
CA TRP A 411 -9.25 11.22 2.54
C TRP A 411 -7.75 10.93 2.54
N ASN A 412 -6.96 11.99 2.54
CA ASN A 412 -5.50 11.92 2.45
C ASN A 412 -4.82 12.18 3.81
N GLU A 413 -5.58 12.41 4.88
CA GLU A 413 -5.04 12.71 6.22
C GLU A 413 -4.93 11.46 7.10
N SER A 414 -4.02 11.50 8.07
CA SER A 414 -3.79 10.39 9.00
C SER A 414 -4.89 10.19 10.05
N SER A 415 -5.72 11.20 10.32
CA SER A 415 -6.80 11.17 11.32
C SER A 415 -8.17 11.29 10.66
N ASP A 416 -9.15 10.49 11.07
CA ASP A 416 -10.56 10.54 10.62
C ASP A 416 -11.48 11.31 11.58
N GLU A 417 -10.95 12.00 12.60
CA GLU A 417 -11.75 12.62 13.66
C GLU A 417 -12.84 13.57 13.12
N ILE A 418 -12.50 14.38 12.10
CA ILE A 418 -13.46 15.30 11.46
C ILE A 418 -14.61 14.51 10.82
N ILE A 419 -14.32 13.39 10.15
CA ILE A 419 -15.33 12.55 9.50
C ILE A 419 -16.17 11.80 10.52
N ARG A 420 -15.57 11.36 11.63
CA ARG A 420 -16.33 10.81 12.76
C ARG A 420 -17.33 11.83 13.32
N GLN A 421 -16.90 13.07 13.51
CA GLN A 421 -17.78 14.15 13.96
C GLN A 421 -18.87 14.48 12.94
N LEU A 422 -18.56 14.50 11.64
CA LEU A 422 -19.56 14.69 10.58
C LEU A 422 -20.62 13.58 10.58
N ASN A 423 -20.19 12.32 10.66
CA ASN A 423 -21.09 11.17 10.74
C ASN A 423 -21.94 11.18 12.03
N GLN A 424 -21.37 11.60 13.17
CA GLN A 424 -22.12 11.75 14.43
C GLN A 424 -23.14 12.89 14.39
N SER A 425 -22.85 13.97 13.65
CA SER A 425 -23.77 15.10 13.49
C SER A 425 -25.03 14.73 12.70
N ASN A 426 -24.99 13.63 11.94
CA ASN A 426 -26.02 13.15 11.04
C ASN A 426 -26.51 14.18 10.00
N LYS A 427 -25.77 15.28 9.78
CA LYS A 427 -26.12 16.33 8.80
C LYS A 427 -26.04 15.84 7.36
N CYS A 428 -25.03 15.03 7.05
CA CYS A 428 -24.73 14.53 5.71
C CYS A 428 -25.02 13.04 5.54
N GLY A 429 -25.76 12.43 6.48
CA GLY A 429 -25.93 10.98 6.56
C GLY A 429 -24.60 10.25 6.81
N LYS A 430 -24.54 8.98 6.38
CA LYS A 430 -23.35 8.14 6.51
C LYS A 430 -22.38 8.40 5.36
N ILE A 431 -21.22 8.98 5.68
CA ILE A 431 -20.11 9.19 4.75
C ILE A 431 -19.13 8.02 4.90
N TYR A 432 -18.82 7.38 3.78
CA TYR A 432 -17.78 6.38 3.66
C TYR A 432 -16.42 7.04 3.40
N LEU A 433 -15.37 6.50 4.01
CA LEU A 433 -14.00 6.92 3.72
C LEU A 433 -13.42 6.09 2.58
N LEU A 434 -12.79 6.81 1.65
CA LEU A 434 -11.91 6.31 0.61
C LEU A 434 -10.53 6.92 0.86
N GLY A 435 -9.45 6.15 0.94
CA GLY A 435 -8.10 6.73 1.08
C GLY A 435 -7.33 6.24 2.31
N LYS A 436 -6.41 7.09 2.80
CA LYS A 436 -5.33 6.75 3.74
C LYS A 436 -5.77 6.48 5.18
N CYS A 437 -7.01 6.82 5.55
CA CYS A 437 -7.49 6.54 6.89
C CYS A 437 -8.15 5.16 6.97
N GLY A 438 -7.40 4.20 7.49
CA GLY A 438 -7.84 2.83 7.75
C GLY A 438 -6.66 1.90 7.94
N ASN A 439 -6.87 0.76 8.61
CA ASN A 439 -5.90 -0.33 8.63
C ASN A 439 -5.82 -0.92 7.21
N ILE A 440 -4.98 -0.35 6.36
CA ILE A 440 -4.75 -0.89 5.02
C ILE A 440 -4.01 -2.22 5.23
N LYS A 441 -4.75 -3.32 5.09
CA LYS A 441 -4.21 -4.67 5.23
C LYS A 441 -3.48 -5.04 3.93
N TYR A 442 -2.25 -4.56 3.73
CA TYR A 442 -1.44 -4.91 2.55
C TYR A 442 -1.00 -6.38 2.52
N VAL A 443 -1.02 -7.06 3.67
CA VAL A 443 -0.48 -8.42 3.84
C VAL A 443 -1.52 -9.45 3.45
N ASP A 444 -1.19 -10.31 2.48
CA ASP A 444 -1.96 -11.51 2.15
C ASP A 444 -3.46 -11.22 1.92
N THR A 445 -3.71 -10.21 1.10
CA THR A 445 -5.06 -9.71 0.86
C THR A 445 -5.93 -10.79 0.24
N GLU A 446 -7.13 -10.97 0.77
CA GLU A 446 -8.14 -11.84 0.14
C GLU A 446 -8.33 -11.47 -1.34
N ARG A 447 -8.11 -10.21 -1.72
CA ARG A 447 -8.00 -9.75 -3.12
C ARG A 447 -7.08 -10.64 -3.97
N VAL A 448 -5.82 -10.83 -3.56
CA VAL A 448 -4.85 -11.64 -4.33
C VAL A 448 -5.28 -13.09 -4.32
N LYS A 449 -5.69 -13.64 -3.18
CA LYS A 449 -6.13 -15.04 -3.09
C LYS A 449 -7.33 -15.32 -4.00
N ARG A 450 -8.32 -14.43 -4.04
CA ARG A 450 -9.47 -14.52 -4.95
C ARG A 450 -9.01 -14.52 -6.41
N GLY A 451 -8.08 -13.63 -6.77
CA GLY A 451 -7.46 -13.62 -8.11
C GLY A 451 -6.71 -14.91 -8.44
N GLN A 452 -5.94 -15.45 -7.49
CA GLN A 452 -5.24 -16.74 -7.63
C GLN A 452 -6.21 -17.89 -7.87
N ARG A 453 -7.31 -17.97 -7.11
CA ARG A 453 -8.35 -18.99 -7.24
C ARG A 453 -9.06 -18.90 -8.59
N ALA A 454 -9.43 -17.69 -9.03
CA ALA A 454 -10.02 -17.46 -10.34
C ALA A 454 -9.09 -17.96 -11.46
N ASN A 455 -7.82 -17.52 -11.44
CA ASN A 455 -6.85 -17.97 -12.44
C ASN A 455 -6.65 -19.50 -12.40
N TYR A 456 -6.53 -20.08 -11.21
CA TYR A 456 -6.34 -21.51 -11.04
C TYR A 456 -7.46 -22.32 -11.71
N ILE A 457 -8.72 -21.91 -11.56
CA ILE A 457 -9.86 -22.57 -12.21
C ILE A 457 -9.76 -22.47 -13.73
N TYR A 458 -9.43 -21.28 -14.24
CA TYR A 458 -9.27 -21.06 -15.67
C TYR A 458 -8.18 -21.95 -16.28
N GLU A 459 -6.99 -21.93 -15.68
CA GLU A 459 -5.84 -22.71 -16.15
C GLU A 459 -6.07 -24.22 -15.97
N SER A 460 -6.72 -24.65 -14.87
CA SER A 460 -7.06 -26.07 -14.64
C SER A 460 -8.06 -26.63 -15.64
N HIS A 461 -8.88 -25.77 -16.25
CA HIS A 461 -9.79 -26.14 -17.32
C HIS A 461 -9.05 -26.27 -18.66
N LEU A 462 -8.06 -25.40 -18.92
CA LEU A 462 -7.25 -25.43 -20.15
C LEU A 462 -6.22 -26.56 -20.17
N ASP A 463 -5.55 -26.82 -19.04
CA ASP A 463 -4.59 -27.92 -18.89
C ASP A 463 -4.93 -28.74 -17.62
N PRO A 464 -5.50 -29.95 -17.78
CA PRO A 464 -5.80 -30.84 -16.67
C PRO A 464 -4.60 -31.19 -15.78
N LYS A 465 -3.35 -31.03 -16.25
CA LYS A 465 -2.16 -31.26 -15.42
C LYS A 465 -2.02 -30.24 -14.30
N ILE A 466 -2.63 -29.05 -14.46
CA ILE A 466 -2.61 -27.97 -13.48
C ILE A 466 -3.52 -28.26 -12.28
N GLN A 467 -4.46 -29.21 -12.40
CA GLN A 467 -5.32 -29.63 -11.28
C GLN A 467 -4.52 -30.19 -10.08
N GLN A 468 -3.29 -30.64 -10.30
CA GLN A 468 -2.37 -31.11 -9.26
C GLN A 468 -1.43 -30.01 -8.71
N ALA A 469 -1.42 -28.83 -9.35
CA ALA A 469 -0.59 -27.70 -8.95
C ALA A 469 -1.30 -26.84 -7.90
N ASP A 470 -0.51 -26.05 -7.16
CA ASP A 470 -1.02 -25.09 -6.19
C ASP A 470 -1.36 -23.75 -6.88
N ALA A 471 -2.46 -23.10 -6.48
CA ALA A 471 -2.97 -21.89 -7.14
C ALA A 471 -1.95 -20.74 -7.15
N GLU A 472 -1.19 -20.60 -6.06
CA GLU A 472 -0.13 -19.61 -5.93
C GLU A 472 1.03 -19.88 -6.91
N SER A 473 1.35 -21.16 -7.15
CA SER A 473 2.46 -21.53 -8.03
C SER A 473 2.21 -21.14 -9.50
N GLU A 474 0.95 -21.16 -9.95
CA GLU A 474 0.55 -20.71 -11.29
C GLU A 474 0.44 -19.20 -11.38
N TRP A 475 0.00 -18.54 -10.30
CA TRP A 475 -0.14 -17.09 -10.22
C TRP A 475 1.12 -16.33 -10.60
N TYR A 476 2.27 -16.77 -10.09
CA TYR A 476 3.55 -16.12 -10.35
C TYR A 476 4.16 -16.46 -11.73
N LYS A 477 3.47 -17.25 -12.57
CA LYS A 477 3.83 -17.46 -13.99
C LYS A 477 3.11 -16.50 -14.94
N LEU A 478 2.15 -15.73 -14.43
CA LEU A 478 1.33 -14.80 -15.20
C LEU A 478 2.04 -13.47 -15.43
N SER A 479 1.62 -12.76 -16.47
CA SER A 479 1.90 -11.33 -16.62
C SER A 479 1.03 -10.51 -15.65
N GLU A 480 1.45 -9.29 -15.33
CA GLU A 480 0.66 -8.40 -14.47
C GLU A 480 -0.71 -8.07 -15.08
N ALA A 481 -0.82 -8.00 -16.41
CA ALA A 481 -2.09 -7.86 -17.12
C ALA A 481 -3.09 -8.99 -16.78
N HIS A 482 -2.63 -10.24 -16.80
CA HIS A 482 -3.49 -11.40 -16.51
C HIS A 482 -3.82 -11.52 -15.01
N LYS A 483 -2.86 -11.19 -14.13
CA LYS A 483 -3.12 -11.05 -12.70
C LYS A 483 -4.24 -10.04 -12.45
N ASN A 484 -4.12 -8.85 -13.05
CA ASN A 484 -5.10 -7.79 -12.89
C ASN A 484 -6.50 -8.19 -13.37
N SER A 485 -6.60 -8.78 -14.57
CA SER A 485 -7.87 -9.28 -15.09
C SER A 485 -8.50 -10.34 -14.17
N SER A 486 -7.70 -11.26 -13.64
CA SER A 486 -8.17 -12.32 -12.72
C SER A 486 -8.68 -11.75 -11.39
N MET A 487 -8.01 -10.72 -10.84
CA MET A 487 -8.46 -10.03 -9.63
C MET A 487 -9.79 -9.33 -9.84
N TYR A 488 -9.95 -8.61 -10.96
CA TYR A 488 -11.22 -7.93 -11.26
C TYR A 488 -12.36 -8.90 -11.62
N CYS A 489 -12.06 -10.03 -12.27
CA CYS A 489 -13.01 -11.12 -12.44
C CYS A 489 -13.56 -11.59 -11.08
N ALA A 490 -12.66 -11.90 -10.15
CA ALA A 490 -13.04 -12.37 -8.82
C ALA A 490 -13.74 -11.29 -7.97
N ASN A 491 -13.31 -10.04 -8.04
CA ASN A 491 -13.94 -8.93 -7.33
C ASN A 491 -15.37 -8.66 -7.85
N ALA A 492 -15.59 -8.73 -9.16
CA ALA A 492 -16.91 -8.55 -9.75
C ALA A 492 -17.90 -9.65 -9.33
N MET A 493 -17.41 -10.88 -9.09
CA MET A 493 -18.25 -12.00 -8.65
C MET A 493 -18.99 -11.74 -7.33
N ILE A 494 -18.43 -10.93 -6.42
CA ILE A 494 -19.05 -10.65 -5.13
C ILE A 494 -20.39 -9.95 -5.30
N LEU A 495 -20.43 -8.93 -6.16
CA LEU A 495 -21.65 -8.21 -6.49
C LEU A 495 -22.57 -9.06 -7.38
N ARG A 496 -22.00 -9.80 -8.33
CA ARG A 496 -22.79 -10.64 -9.25
C ARG A 496 -23.50 -11.77 -8.55
N ARG A 497 -22.86 -12.45 -7.59
CA ARG A 497 -23.46 -13.50 -6.77
C ARG A 497 -24.81 -13.08 -6.19
N LYS A 498 -24.92 -11.83 -5.73
CA LYS A 498 -26.16 -11.25 -5.20
C LYS A 498 -27.10 -10.72 -6.31
N SER A 499 -26.54 -10.10 -7.35
CA SER A 499 -27.31 -9.43 -8.42
C SER A 499 -27.97 -10.42 -9.40
N PHE A 500 -27.36 -11.58 -9.59
CA PHE A 500 -27.74 -12.57 -10.61
C PHE A 500 -28.35 -13.85 -10.02
N GLU A 501 -28.73 -13.88 -8.73
CA GLU A 501 -29.36 -15.06 -8.06
C GLU A 501 -30.52 -15.69 -8.86
N SER A 502 -31.27 -14.87 -9.61
CA SER A 502 -32.42 -15.31 -10.41
C SER A 502 -32.18 -15.25 -11.93
N ALA A 503 -30.94 -15.02 -12.37
CA ALA A 503 -30.57 -14.91 -13.78
C ALA A 503 -30.12 -16.26 -14.34
N SER A 504 -30.15 -16.41 -15.67
CA SER A 504 -29.66 -17.63 -16.31
C SER A 504 -28.13 -17.71 -16.27
N LEU A 505 -27.57 -18.91 -16.48
CA LEU A 505 -26.12 -19.10 -16.61
C LEU A 505 -25.55 -18.31 -17.81
N GLU A 506 -26.32 -18.22 -18.89
CA GLU A 506 -25.94 -17.45 -20.08
C GLU A 506 -25.81 -15.95 -19.77
N ASP A 507 -26.74 -15.40 -18.97
CA ASP A 507 -26.70 -13.98 -18.58
C ASP A 507 -25.46 -13.67 -17.72
N HIS A 508 -25.02 -14.63 -16.89
CA HIS A 508 -23.79 -14.49 -16.13
C HIS A 508 -22.55 -14.47 -17.04
N CYS A 509 -22.48 -15.38 -18.02
CA CYS A 509 -21.37 -15.48 -18.95
C CYS A 509 -21.27 -14.21 -19.81
N ASP A 510 -22.41 -13.72 -20.31
CA ASP A 510 -22.51 -12.47 -21.06
C ASP A 510 -22.04 -11.26 -20.23
N ALA A 511 -22.40 -11.19 -18.94
CA ALA A 511 -21.89 -10.16 -18.05
C ALA A 511 -20.39 -10.28 -17.73
N GLU A 512 -19.83 -11.49 -17.69
CA GLU A 512 -18.37 -11.68 -17.56
C GLU A 512 -17.62 -11.29 -18.82
N HIS A 513 -18.14 -11.64 -19.99
CA HIS A 513 -17.58 -11.23 -21.28
C HIS A 513 -17.52 -9.69 -21.40
N ARG A 514 -18.60 -8.98 -21.05
CA ARG A 514 -18.60 -7.50 -21.01
C ARG A 514 -17.56 -6.93 -20.07
N ARG A 515 -17.40 -7.51 -18.88
CA ARG A 515 -16.38 -7.10 -17.91
C ARG A 515 -14.97 -7.32 -18.42
N TRP A 516 -14.72 -8.48 -19.03
CA TRP A 516 -13.44 -8.78 -19.66
C TRP A 516 -13.13 -7.79 -20.77
N MET A 517 -14.10 -7.47 -21.64
CA MET A 517 -13.93 -6.45 -22.69
C MET A 517 -13.58 -5.08 -22.10
N ILE A 518 -14.28 -4.62 -21.06
CA ILE A 518 -13.93 -3.36 -20.38
C ILE A 518 -12.51 -3.41 -19.81
N SER A 519 -12.10 -4.52 -19.20
CA SER A 519 -10.74 -4.69 -18.66
C SER A 519 -9.68 -4.54 -19.76
N ILE A 520 -9.86 -5.21 -20.91
CA ILE A 520 -8.96 -5.12 -22.07
C ILE A 520 -8.90 -3.70 -22.64
N LEU A 521 -10.04 -3.03 -22.78
CA LEU A 521 -10.13 -1.65 -23.28
C LEU A 521 -9.49 -0.65 -22.30
N LEU A 522 -9.63 -0.87 -20.99
CA LEU A 522 -8.99 -0.06 -19.96
C LEU A 522 -7.46 -0.23 -19.91
N MET A 523 -6.95 -1.39 -20.31
CA MET A 523 -5.51 -1.66 -20.51
C MET A 523 -4.95 -1.02 -21.79
N GLY A 524 -5.78 -0.36 -22.61
CA GLY A 524 -5.36 0.32 -23.84
C GLY A 524 -5.20 -0.61 -25.05
N ILE A 525 -5.73 -1.84 -24.98
CA ILE A 525 -5.70 -2.78 -26.11
C ILE A 525 -6.85 -2.40 -27.06
N ASN A 526 -6.49 -1.87 -28.23
CA ASN A 526 -7.46 -1.32 -29.19
C ASN A 526 -8.09 -2.36 -30.11
N GLU A 527 -7.40 -3.48 -30.35
CA GLU A 527 -7.85 -4.53 -31.28
C GLU A 527 -7.58 -5.91 -30.68
N HIS A 528 -8.65 -6.65 -30.45
CA HIS A 528 -8.62 -8.06 -30.09
C HIS A 528 -9.73 -8.75 -30.88
N LYS A 529 -9.46 -9.96 -31.36
CA LYS A 529 -10.42 -10.74 -32.17
C LYS A 529 -11.75 -11.03 -31.46
N ASP A 530 -11.78 -10.91 -30.13
CA ASP A 530 -12.94 -11.25 -29.30
C ASP A 530 -13.63 -9.98 -28.73
N ILE A 531 -13.24 -8.77 -29.15
CA ILE A 531 -14.01 -7.55 -28.86
C ILE A 531 -15.20 -7.50 -29.82
N MET A 532 -16.25 -8.22 -29.45
CA MET A 532 -17.51 -8.34 -30.19
C MET A 532 -18.66 -8.67 -29.22
N PRO A 533 -19.92 -8.48 -29.62
CA PRO A 533 -21.08 -8.88 -28.82
C PRO A 533 -21.00 -10.35 -28.40
N TYR A 534 -21.49 -10.66 -27.20
CA TYR A 534 -21.49 -12.04 -26.69
C TYR A 534 -22.21 -12.99 -27.65
N ASP A 535 -23.33 -12.56 -28.23
CA ASP A 535 -24.12 -13.36 -29.16
C ASP A 535 -23.35 -13.80 -30.42
N ASP A 536 -22.34 -13.02 -30.83
CA ASP A 536 -21.51 -13.27 -32.01
C ASP A 536 -20.30 -14.18 -31.71
N LEU A 537 -20.05 -14.50 -30.43
CA LEU A 537 -18.95 -15.38 -30.05
C LEU A 537 -19.16 -16.83 -30.52
N PRO A 538 -18.08 -17.53 -30.89
CA PRO A 538 -18.09 -18.98 -31.03
C PRO A 538 -18.59 -19.69 -29.77
N GLN A 539 -19.26 -20.84 -29.93
CA GLN A 539 -19.87 -21.54 -28.79
C GLN A 539 -18.84 -22.01 -27.74
N ASP A 540 -17.63 -22.34 -28.18
CA ASP A 540 -16.52 -22.69 -27.29
C ASP A 540 -16.08 -21.50 -26.44
N GLU A 541 -16.04 -20.28 -27.01
CA GLU A 541 -15.74 -19.04 -26.29
C GLU A 541 -16.86 -18.69 -25.29
N LYS A 542 -18.13 -18.81 -25.69
CA LYS A 542 -19.29 -18.58 -24.80
C LYS A 542 -19.28 -19.46 -23.54
N ASN A 543 -18.77 -20.69 -23.67
CA ASN A 543 -18.73 -21.66 -22.59
C ASN A 543 -17.53 -21.49 -21.66
N LYS A 544 -16.53 -20.67 -22.03
CA LYS A 544 -15.33 -20.48 -21.18
C LYS A 544 -15.67 -19.89 -19.83
N ASP A 545 -16.64 -18.99 -19.76
CA ASP A 545 -16.98 -18.31 -18.51
C ASP A 545 -17.82 -19.16 -17.56
N VAL A 546 -18.43 -20.25 -18.04
CA VAL A 546 -19.24 -21.17 -17.21
C VAL A 546 -18.43 -21.72 -16.03
N ILE A 547 -17.13 -21.98 -16.23
CA ILE A 547 -16.26 -22.51 -15.18
C ILE A 547 -16.13 -21.54 -14.00
N PHE A 548 -16.10 -20.24 -14.27
CA PHE A 548 -16.00 -19.21 -13.26
C PHE A 548 -17.29 -19.16 -12.44
N ILE A 549 -18.44 -19.19 -13.12
CA ILE A 549 -19.75 -19.10 -12.47
C ILE A 549 -20.02 -20.31 -11.58
N ASN A 550 -19.74 -21.52 -12.08
CA ASN A 550 -19.91 -22.76 -11.31
C ASN A 550 -19.00 -22.86 -10.09
N ASN A 551 -17.93 -22.06 -10.01
CA ASN A 551 -16.97 -22.08 -8.91
C ASN A 551 -16.95 -20.76 -8.13
N THR A 552 -18.02 -19.96 -8.20
CA THR A 552 -18.10 -18.63 -7.57
C THR A 552 -17.77 -18.69 -6.08
N ASP A 553 -18.31 -19.66 -5.34
CA ASP A 553 -18.10 -19.75 -3.89
C ASP A 553 -16.65 -20.12 -3.52
N TYR A 554 -16.01 -21.01 -4.28
CA TYR A 554 -14.58 -21.27 -4.11
C TYR A 554 -13.74 -20.03 -4.41
N ILE A 555 -14.05 -19.30 -5.48
CA ILE A 555 -13.30 -18.10 -5.84
C ILE A 555 -13.42 -17.05 -4.73
N VAL A 556 -14.64 -16.74 -4.29
CA VAL A 556 -14.92 -15.65 -3.35
C VAL A 556 -14.54 -16.01 -1.91
N ASP A 557 -14.96 -17.19 -1.44
CA ASP A 557 -14.89 -17.58 -0.02
C ASP A 557 -13.81 -18.65 0.26
N GLY A 558 -13.33 -19.35 -0.77
CA GLY A 558 -12.27 -20.37 -0.62
C GLY A 558 -12.78 -21.74 -0.18
N GLU A 559 -14.10 -21.91 -0.08
CA GLU A 559 -14.73 -23.19 0.22
C GLU A 559 -14.74 -24.04 -1.07
N LYS A 560 -14.00 -25.15 -1.08
CA LYS A 560 -14.17 -26.16 -2.15
C LYS A 560 -15.47 -26.90 -1.87
N GLU A 561 -16.40 -26.93 -2.83
CA GLU A 561 -17.51 -27.88 -2.75
C GLU A 561 -16.95 -29.30 -2.56
N GLY A 562 -17.43 -29.97 -1.52
CA GLY A 562 -16.94 -31.28 -1.07
C GLY A 562 -17.42 -32.45 -1.93
#